data_AF-A0A1E7EWR5-F1
#
_entry.id   AF-A0A1E7EWR5-F1
#
_cell.length_a   1.000
_cell.length_b   1.000
_cell.length_c   1.000
_cell.angle_alpha   90.00
_cell.angle_beta   90.00
_cell.angle_gamma   90.00
#
_symmetry.space_group_name_H-M   'P 1'
#
loop_
_entity.id
_entity.type
_entity.pdbx_description
1 polymer ?
#
loop_
_entity_poly.entity_id
_entity_poly.type
_entity_poly.pdbx_seq_one_letter_code
_entity_poly.pdbx_strand_id
1 'polypeptide(L)'
;VEDDNDVLTKMNSAYCDANGRPYADVRVIRALVIDDPFDDPTGMDQLLYERPPEEIVETRIRADQIDDDNADDEIDLEKIRKQEEERYKREDKSRAVVLEMLGDLPSADMTAPENVLFVCKLNPVTEDDDLDLIFSRFDEKVKADIVRDSKTGA
;
A
#
# COMPACT_ATOMS: atom_id res chain seq x y z
N VAL A 1 24.09 2.17 5.90
CA VAL A 1 22.72 2.58 5.50
C VAL A 1 22.02 1.29 5.18
N GLU A 2 21.10 0.86 6.03
CA GLU A 2 20.24 -0.29 5.77
C GLU A 2 19.06 0.22 4.93
N ASP A 3 18.84 -0.38 3.77
CA ASP A 3 17.73 -0.09 2.87
C ASP A 3 16.99 -1.40 2.61
N ASP A 4 16.08 -1.73 3.53
CA ASP A 4 15.37 -3.02 3.53
C ASP A 4 14.49 -3.24 2.28
N ASN A 5 14.17 -2.17 1.53
CA ASN A 5 13.21 -2.20 0.42
C ASN A 5 13.79 -1.71 -0.92
N ASP A 6 15.12 -1.57 -1.02
CA ASP A 6 15.84 -1.02 -2.17
C ASP A 6 15.28 0.34 -2.64
N VAL A 7 14.77 1.15 -1.71
CA VAL A 7 14.13 2.45 -2.00
C VAL A 7 15.15 3.42 -2.57
N LEU A 8 16.37 3.45 -2.04
CA LEU A 8 17.44 4.32 -2.50
C LEU A 8 17.87 3.95 -3.92
N THR A 9 17.94 2.65 -4.22
CA THR A 9 18.25 2.16 -5.56
C THR A 9 17.17 2.60 -6.56
N LYS A 10 15.88 2.46 -6.18
CA LYS A 10 14.75 2.90 -7.01
C LYS A 10 14.74 4.42 -7.24
N MET A 11 15.05 5.21 -6.22
CA MET A 11 15.19 6.67 -6.35
C MET A 11 16.32 7.04 -7.32
N ASN A 12 17.46 6.34 -7.23
CA ASN A 12 18.62 6.62 -8.07
C ASN A 12 18.42 6.20 -9.53
N SER A 13 17.51 5.25 -9.80
CA SER A 13 17.12 4.86 -11.15
C SER A 13 16.07 5.76 -11.80
N ALA A 14 15.62 6.83 -11.13
CA ALA A 14 14.62 7.73 -11.68
C ALA A 14 15.14 8.46 -12.94
N TYR A 15 14.31 8.54 -13.98
CA TYR A 15 14.62 9.32 -15.18
C TYR A 15 14.65 10.81 -14.86
N CYS A 16 15.69 11.50 -15.33
CA CYS A 16 15.91 12.92 -15.07
C CYS A 16 15.97 13.74 -16.35
N ASP A 17 15.61 15.02 -16.22
CA ASP A 17 15.80 16.02 -17.28
C ASP A 17 17.29 16.39 -17.48
N ALA A 18 17.56 17.26 -18.44
CA ALA A 18 18.92 17.71 -18.75
C ALA A 18 19.61 18.46 -17.58
N ASN A 19 18.85 18.90 -16.56
CA ASN A 19 19.35 19.55 -15.37
C ASN A 19 19.51 18.58 -14.19
N GLY A 20 19.29 17.28 -14.41
CA GLY A 20 19.41 16.24 -13.39
C GLY A 20 18.23 16.17 -12.42
N ARG A 21 17.09 16.77 -12.76
CA ARG A 21 15.87 16.71 -11.95
C ARG A 21 14.97 15.55 -12.39
N PRO A 22 14.47 14.71 -11.47
CA PRO A 22 13.56 13.62 -11.82
C PRO A 22 12.27 14.11 -12.50
N TYR A 23 11.77 13.34 -13.47
CA TYR A 23 10.46 13.58 -14.11
C TYR A 23 9.29 13.26 -13.18
N ALA A 24 9.45 12.24 -12.34
CA ALA A 24 8.50 11.88 -11.29
C ALA A 24 8.83 12.61 -9.99
N ASP A 25 7.83 13.18 -9.32
CA ASP A 25 8.02 13.73 -7.98
C ASP A 25 8.29 12.60 -6.97
N VAL A 26 9.44 12.66 -6.28
CA VAL A 26 9.75 11.79 -5.13
C VAL A 26 9.60 12.59 -3.84
N ARG A 27 8.77 12.12 -2.91
CA ARG A 27 8.42 12.84 -1.68
C ARG A 27 8.82 12.05 -0.43
N VAL A 28 9.51 12.73 0.50
CA VAL A 28 9.80 12.19 1.83
C VAL A 28 8.63 12.53 2.75
N ILE A 29 7.83 11.52 3.11
CA ILE A 29 6.61 11.71 3.91
C ILE A 29 6.94 11.99 5.38
N ARG A 30 7.97 11.32 5.90
CA ARG A 30 8.38 11.39 7.30
C ARG A 30 9.87 11.11 7.40
N ALA A 31 10.56 11.92 8.19
CA ALA A 31 11.90 11.65 8.69
C ALA A 31 11.81 11.51 10.22
N LEU A 32 12.57 10.58 10.79
CA LEU A 32 12.64 10.37 12.23
C LEU A 32 14.11 10.31 12.64
N VAL A 33 14.48 11.05 13.68
CA VAL A 33 15.79 10.96 14.32
C VAL A 33 15.71 9.83 15.34
N ILE A 34 16.50 8.77 15.14
CA ILE A 34 16.47 7.57 16.01
C ILE A 34 17.37 7.77 17.23
N ASP A 35 18.53 8.40 17.04
CA ASP A 35 19.48 8.71 18.09
C ASP A 35 20.21 10.01 17.72
N ASP A 36 20.13 11.02 18.59
CA ASP A 36 20.88 12.26 18.48
C ASP A 36 21.85 12.36 19.67
N PRO A 37 23.17 12.22 19.45
CA PRO A 37 24.14 12.30 20.53
C PRO A 37 24.44 13.74 20.99
N PHE A 38 23.79 14.75 20.41
CA PHE A 38 24.00 16.16 20.73
C PHE A 38 22.74 16.78 21.37
N ASP A 39 22.94 17.82 22.18
CA ASP A 39 21.84 18.59 22.74
C ASP A 39 21.21 19.49 21.67
N ASP A 40 19.87 19.60 21.69
CA ASP A 40 19.13 20.45 20.76
C ASP A 40 19.56 21.93 20.86
N PRO A 41 19.83 22.60 19.73
CA PRO A 41 20.22 24.00 19.73
C PRO A 41 19.05 24.90 20.18
N THR A 42 19.37 26.04 20.79
CA THR A 42 18.35 26.99 21.26
C THR A 42 17.45 27.44 20.09
N GLY A 43 16.15 27.17 20.21
CA GLY A 43 15.14 27.51 19.19
C GLY A 43 14.76 26.35 18.24
N MET A 44 15.36 25.17 18.40
CA MET A 44 15.02 23.97 17.62
C MET A 44 13.53 23.60 17.74
N ASP A 45 12.98 23.68 18.96
CA ASP A 45 11.57 23.38 19.25
C ASP A 45 10.58 24.21 18.41
N GLN A 46 10.96 25.43 18.04
CA GLN A 46 10.13 26.34 17.25
C GLN A 46 10.12 25.96 15.76
N LEU A 47 11.15 25.25 15.28
CA LEU A 47 11.26 24.79 13.90
C LEU A 47 10.63 23.41 13.68
N LEU A 48 10.52 22.61 14.75
CA LEU A 48 9.91 21.28 14.70
C LEU A 48 8.37 21.34 14.60
N TYR A 49 7.77 22.50 14.86
CA TYR A 49 6.34 22.74 14.71
C TYR A 49 6.04 23.58 13.47
N GLU A 50 5.80 22.87 12.36
CA GLU A 50 4.56 22.92 11.57
C GLU A 50 4.84 22.51 10.13
N ARG A 51 4.26 21.38 9.73
CA ARG A 51 4.08 21.09 8.31
C ARG A 51 3.11 22.15 7.77
N PRO A 52 3.46 22.89 6.69
CA PRO A 52 2.53 23.84 6.10
C PRO A 52 1.23 23.10 5.72
N PRO A 53 0.05 23.74 5.92
CA PRO A 53 -1.24 23.09 5.71
C PRO A 53 -1.45 22.68 4.25
N GLU A 54 -0.80 23.36 3.32
CA GLU A 54 -0.85 23.07 1.90
C GLU A 54 0.55 23.06 1.29
N GLU A 55 0.75 22.13 0.37
CA GLU A 55 1.97 22.00 -0.40
C GLU A 55 1.92 22.97 -1.59
N ILE A 56 2.86 23.92 -1.62
CA ILE A 56 2.91 25.01 -2.62
C ILE A 56 3.64 24.64 -3.92
N VAL A 57 4.11 23.40 -4.07
CA VAL A 57 4.79 22.98 -5.30
C VAL A 57 3.78 22.54 -6.35
N GLU A 58 3.98 23.04 -7.58
CA GLU A 58 3.22 22.60 -8.75
C GLU A 58 3.32 21.07 -8.88
N THR A 59 2.18 20.38 -8.78
CA THR A 59 2.08 18.94 -8.97
C THR A 59 2.52 18.59 -10.38
N ARG A 60 3.63 17.85 -10.51
CA ARG A 60 4.06 17.29 -11.80
C ARG A 60 3.44 15.92 -12.04
N ILE A 61 3.74 15.40 -13.23
CA ILE A 61 3.46 14.05 -13.70
C ILE A 61 3.69 13.07 -12.54
N ARG A 62 2.60 12.44 -12.08
CA ARG A 62 2.68 11.41 -11.06
C ARG A 62 3.42 10.20 -11.65
N ALA A 63 4.12 9.43 -10.83
CA ALA A 63 4.91 8.28 -11.30
C ALA A 63 4.08 7.23 -12.06
N ASP A 64 2.75 7.22 -11.89
CA ASP A 64 1.78 6.40 -12.63
C ASP A 64 1.54 6.85 -14.08
N GLN A 65 2.08 8.00 -14.50
CA GLN A 65 1.93 8.58 -15.85
C GLN A 65 3.19 8.45 -16.73
N ILE A 66 4.27 7.85 -16.22
CA ILE A 66 5.58 7.84 -16.92
C ILE A 66 5.79 6.58 -17.76
N ASP A 67 5.05 5.51 -17.51
CA ASP A 67 5.18 4.23 -18.24
C ASP A 67 4.33 4.17 -19.54
N ASP A 68 3.59 5.22 -19.88
CA ASP A 68 2.72 5.22 -21.07
C ASP A 68 3.40 5.94 -22.24
N ASP A 69 4.28 5.20 -22.93
CA ASP A 69 4.93 5.57 -24.20
C ASP A 69 3.93 5.67 -25.38
N ASN A 70 2.80 6.36 -25.20
CA ASN A 70 1.89 6.74 -26.28
C ASN A 70 1.42 8.18 -26.10
N ALA A 71 2.31 9.10 -26.48
CA ALA A 71 1.96 10.48 -26.76
C ALA A 71 1.06 10.55 -28.01
N ASP A 72 -0.24 10.31 -27.84
CA ASP A 72 -1.35 10.78 -28.68
C ASP A 72 -2.59 10.00 -28.24
N ASP A 73 -3.25 10.39 -27.13
CA ASP A 73 -4.68 10.15 -26.89
C ASP A 73 -5.08 10.77 -25.54
N GLU A 74 -5.45 12.06 -25.55
CA GLU A 74 -6.28 12.68 -24.49
C GLU A 74 -7.68 12.04 -24.40
N ILE A 75 -7.93 10.99 -25.18
CA ILE A 75 -9.09 10.12 -25.12
C ILE A 75 -8.71 8.90 -24.28
N ASP A 76 -9.07 9.03 -23.00
CA ASP A 76 -9.77 7.99 -22.24
C ASP A 76 -8.97 7.17 -21.21
N LEU A 77 -8.26 7.86 -20.31
CA LEU A 77 -7.83 7.28 -19.01
C LEU A 77 -8.97 6.54 -18.29
N GLU A 78 -10.22 6.99 -18.46
CA GLU A 78 -11.39 6.34 -17.85
C GLU A 78 -11.73 4.99 -18.52
N LYS A 79 -11.61 4.84 -19.84
CA LYS A 79 -11.71 3.57 -20.57
C LYS A 79 -10.54 2.67 -20.25
N ILE A 80 -9.32 3.18 -20.12
CA ILE A 80 -8.16 2.36 -19.74
C ILE A 80 -8.42 1.76 -18.36
N ARG A 81 -8.75 2.59 -17.35
CA ARG A 81 -9.11 2.11 -16.01
C ARG A 81 -10.27 1.12 -16.05
N LYS A 82 -11.31 1.40 -16.84
CA LYS A 82 -12.45 0.49 -16.98
C LYS A 82 -12.05 -0.84 -17.65
N GLN A 83 -11.17 -0.82 -18.64
CA GLN A 83 -10.66 -2.02 -19.29
C GLN A 83 -9.79 -2.85 -18.35
N GLU A 84 -8.98 -2.21 -17.51
CA GLU A 84 -8.21 -2.88 -16.46
C GLU A 84 -9.13 -3.50 -15.41
N GLU A 85 -10.11 -2.76 -14.90
CA GLU A 85 -11.13 -3.29 -13.97
C GLU A 85 -11.89 -4.47 -14.59
N GLU A 86 -12.25 -4.40 -15.88
CA GLU A 86 -12.89 -5.51 -16.60
C GLU A 86 -11.96 -6.71 -16.78
N ARG A 87 -10.66 -6.48 -17.00
CA ARG A 87 -9.65 -7.54 -17.05
C ARG A 87 -9.51 -8.22 -15.70
N TYR A 88 -9.32 -7.47 -14.61
CA TYR A 88 -9.26 -8.01 -13.26
C TYR A 88 -10.51 -8.83 -12.91
N LYS A 89 -11.71 -8.29 -13.20
CA LYS A 89 -12.97 -9.02 -12.98
C LYS A 89 -13.05 -10.31 -13.80
N ARG A 90 -12.53 -10.31 -15.03
CA ARG A 90 -12.51 -11.51 -15.89
C ARG A 90 -11.51 -12.54 -15.39
N GLU A 91 -10.34 -12.10 -14.95
CA GLU A 91 -9.30 -12.95 -14.36
C GLU A 91 -9.80 -13.59 -13.07
N ASP A 92 -10.40 -12.82 -12.16
CA ASP A 92 -10.98 -13.34 -10.91
C ASP A 92 -12.09 -14.36 -11.18
N LYS A 93 -13.00 -14.06 -12.11
CA LYS A 93 -14.03 -15.03 -12.55
C LYS A 93 -13.42 -16.30 -13.11
N SER A 94 -12.39 -16.19 -13.95
CA SER A 94 -11.69 -17.35 -14.50
C SER A 94 -11.04 -18.19 -13.41
N ARG A 95 -10.41 -17.56 -12.42
CA ARG A 95 -9.77 -18.24 -11.29
C ARG A 95 -10.81 -18.95 -10.42
N ALA A 96 -11.94 -18.30 -10.13
CA ALA A 96 -13.04 -18.88 -9.38
C ALA A 96 -13.63 -20.11 -10.09
N VAL A 97 -13.84 -20.04 -11.41
CA VAL A 97 -14.31 -21.18 -12.22
C VAL A 97 -13.31 -22.35 -12.20
N VAL A 98 -12.01 -22.07 -12.27
CA VAL A 98 -10.98 -23.12 -12.17
C VAL A 98 -11.02 -23.79 -10.80
N LEU A 99 -11.14 -23.02 -9.71
CA LEU A 99 -11.25 -23.55 -8.35
C LEU A 99 -12.52 -24.41 -8.14
N GLU A 100 -13.63 -24.06 -8.80
CA GLU A 100 -14.84 -24.89 -8.82
C GLU A 100 -14.59 -26.23 -9.55
N MET A 101 -13.90 -26.21 -10.70
CA MET A 101 -13.55 -27.44 -11.42
C MET A 101 -12.59 -28.35 -10.62
N LEU A 102 -11.67 -27.77 -9.85
CA LEU A 102 -10.80 -28.52 -8.93
C LEU A 102 -11.56 -29.08 -7.71
N GLY A 103 -12.76 -28.56 -7.43
CA GLY A 103 -13.55 -28.91 -6.25
C GLY A 103 -13.11 -28.20 -4.96
N ASP A 104 -12.21 -27.23 -5.05
CA ASP A 104 -11.74 -26.42 -3.92
C ASP A 104 -12.75 -25.33 -3.53
N LEU A 105 -13.62 -24.93 -4.47
CA LEU A 105 -14.71 -23.97 -4.25
C LEU A 105 -16.07 -24.58 -4.62
N PRO A 106 -17.12 -24.46 -3.77
CA PRO A 106 -18.42 -25.06 -4.05
C PRO A 106 -19.20 -24.37 -5.19
N SER A 107 -18.94 -23.08 -5.45
CA SER A 107 -19.48 -22.34 -6.59
C SER A 107 -18.64 -21.08 -6.86
N ALA A 108 -18.37 -20.77 -8.12
CA ALA A 108 -17.62 -19.58 -8.53
C ALA A 108 -18.28 -18.23 -8.15
N ASP A 109 -19.59 -18.20 -7.91
CA ASP A 109 -20.33 -16.99 -7.54
C ASP A 109 -20.42 -16.76 -6.01
N MET A 110 -19.82 -17.64 -5.20
CA MET A 110 -19.87 -17.53 -3.76
C MET A 110 -19.00 -16.37 -3.26
N THR A 111 -19.61 -15.39 -2.58
CA THR A 111 -18.90 -14.30 -1.92
C THR A 111 -18.73 -14.59 -0.43
N ALA A 112 -17.67 -14.05 0.16
CA ALA A 112 -17.54 -14.04 1.63
C ALA A 112 -18.69 -13.22 2.24
N PRO A 113 -19.20 -13.59 3.42
CA PRO A 113 -20.17 -12.77 4.15
C PRO A 113 -19.61 -11.37 4.44
N GLU A 114 -20.42 -10.33 4.26
CA GLU A 114 -19.97 -8.93 4.43
C GLU A 114 -19.53 -8.58 5.86
N ASN A 115 -19.92 -9.41 6.83
CA ASN A 115 -19.60 -9.25 8.25
C ASN A 115 -18.33 -10.00 8.68
N VAL A 116 -17.57 -10.57 7.74
CA VAL A 116 -16.35 -11.34 8.03
C VAL A 116 -15.18 -10.76 7.25
N LEU A 117 -14.09 -10.43 7.95
CA LEU A 117 -12.85 -9.94 7.35
C LEU A 117 -11.76 -11.02 7.44
N PHE A 118 -11.07 -11.29 6.33
CA PHE A 118 -9.89 -12.14 6.31
C PHE A 118 -8.62 -11.29 6.44
N VAL A 119 -7.86 -11.50 7.51
CA VAL A 119 -6.56 -10.86 7.73
C VAL A 119 -5.47 -11.90 7.49
N CYS A 120 -4.48 -11.58 6.65
CA CYS A 120 -3.35 -12.46 6.35
C CYS A 120 -2.03 -11.82 6.75
N LYS A 121 -0.95 -12.62 6.81
CA LYS A 121 0.41 -12.18 7.16
C LYS A 121 0.50 -11.51 8.54
N LEU A 122 -0.23 -12.06 9.52
CA LEU A 122 -0.07 -11.65 10.91
C LEU A 122 1.35 -11.97 11.39
N ASN A 123 1.84 -11.17 12.32
CA ASN A 123 3.10 -11.47 12.99
C ASN A 123 2.88 -12.73 13.86
N PRO A 124 3.77 -13.75 13.86
CA PRO A 124 3.56 -14.99 14.62
C PRO A 124 3.32 -14.81 16.13
N VAL A 125 3.78 -13.69 16.69
CA VAL A 125 3.58 -13.33 18.10
C VAL A 125 2.22 -12.68 18.39
N THR A 126 1.43 -12.34 17.36
CA THR A 126 0.11 -11.73 17.53
C THR A 126 -0.88 -12.79 18.01
N GLU A 127 -1.64 -12.46 19.04
CA GLU A 127 -2.71 -13.28 19.60
C GLU A 127 -4.10 -12.75 19.23
N ASP A 128 -5.13 -13.58 19.36
CA ASP A 128 -6.52 -13.23 19.03
C ASP A 128 -6.98 -12.02 19.85
N ASP A 129 -6.59 -11.97 21.13
CA ASP A 129 -6.89 -10.89 22.07
C ASP A 129 -6.32 -9.53 21.60
N ASP A 130 -5.15 -9.53 20.93
CA ASP A 130 -4.55 -8.30 20.39
C ASP A 130 -5.42 -7.75 19.25
N LEU A 131 -5.95 -8.63 18.40
CA LEU A 131 -6.83 -8.25 17.30
C LEU A 131 -8.19 -7.78 17.82
N ASP A 132 -8.77 -8.47 18.80
CA ASP A 132 -10.00 -8.03 19.47
C ASP A 132 -9.83 -6.64 20.07
N LEU A 133 -8.71 -6.38 20.76
CA LEU A 133 -8.41 -5.07 21.33
C LEU A 133 -8.30 -4.00 20.24
N ILE A 134 -7.56 -4.26 19.16
CA ILE A 134 -7.35 -3.28 18.07
C ILE A 134 -8.64 -3.01 17.30
N PHE A 135 -9.51 -4.01 17.12
CA PHE A 135 -10.76 -3.85 16.39
C PHE A 135 -11.92 -3.36 17.26
N SER A 136 -11.85 -3.51 18.58
CA SER A 136 -12.85 -3.00 19.53
C SER A 136 -13.12 -1.49 19.39
N ARG A 137 -12.12 -0.72 18.92
CA ARG A 137 -12.25 0.72 18.65
C ARG A 137 -13.21 1.05 17.49
N PHE A 138 -13.47 0.09 16.61
CA PHE A 138 -14.37 0.24 15.47
C PHE A 138 -15.73 -0.38 15.77
N ASP A 139 -15.76 -1.54 16.43
CA ASP A 139 -16.98 -2.18 16.90
C ASP A 139 -16.67 -3.03 18.14
N GLU A 140 -17.37 -2.74 19.23
CA GLU A 140 -17.21 -3.39 20.55
C GLU A 140 -17.59 -4.88 20.52
N LYS A 141 -18.30 -5.33 19.48
CA LYS A 141 -18.72 -6.73 19.31
C LYS A 141 -17.83 -7.52 18.34
N VAL A 142 -16.69 -6.98 17.94
CA VAL A 142 -15.76 -7.71 17.07
C VAL A 142 -15.17 -8.88 17.83
N LYS A 143 -15.03 -10.01 17.11
CA LYS A 143 -14.34 -11.20 17.56
C LYS A 143 -13.38 -11.65 16.45
N ALA A 144 -12.13 -11.87 16.82
CA ALA A 144 -11.05 -12.40 16.00
C ALA A 144 -10.78 -13.86 16.38
N ASP A 145 -10.30 -14.64 15.41
CA ASP A 145 -9.90 -16.03 15.57
C ASP A 145 -8.72 -16.27 14.62
N ILE A 146 -7.53 -16.57 15.15
CA ILE A 146 -6.35 -16.83 14.33
C ILE A 146 -6.24 -18.33 14.04
N VAL A 147 -6.42 -18.66 12.77
CA VAL A 147 -6.18 -20.02 12.27
C VAL A 147 -4.68 -20.24 12.08
N ARG A 148 -4.08 -21.06 12.94
CA ARG A 148 -2.67 -21.46 12.87
C ARG A 148 -2.48 -22.79 12.15
N ASP A 149 -1.34 -22.98 11.50
CA ASP A 149 -1.02 -24.27 10.88
C ASP A 149 -0.80 -25.36 11.95
N SER A 150 -1.47 -26.50 11.79
CA SER A 150 -1.45 -27.61 12.76
C SER A 150 -0.08 -28.24 13.00
N LYS A 151 0.88 -28.09 12.07
CA LYS A 151 2.22 -28.68 12.14
C LYS A 151 3.25 -27.67 12.60
N THR A 152 3.16 -26.42 12.13
CA THR A 152 4.18 -25.40 12.42
C THR A 152 3.77 -24.44 13.53
N GLY A 153 2.49 -24.33 13.88
CA GLY A 153 1.97 -23.44 14.93
C GLY A 153 2.10 -21.94 14.60
N ALA A 154 2.55 -21.63 13.39
CA ALA A 154 2.67 -20.30 12.83
C ALA A 154 1.40 -19.92 12.06
#